data_AF-A0A9P7I5A8-F1
#
_entry.id   AF-A0A9P7I5A8-F1
#
_cell.length_a   1.000
_cell.length_b   1.000
_cell.length_c   1.000
_cell.angle_alpha   90.00
_cell.angle_beta   90.00
_cell.angle_gamma   90.00
#
_symmetry.space_group_name_H-M   'P 1'
#
loop_
_entity.id
_entity.type
_entity.pdbx_description
1 polymer ?
#
loop_
_entity_poly.entity_id
_entity_poly.type
_entity_poly.pdbx_seq_one_letter_code
_entity_poly.pdbx_strand_id
1 'polypeptide(L)'
;MSRTPSLFNCLIRTHHITSRKKLSRVRRAAQQLNVEWLYVRSGGSPGIMFAEGRDEAGLTEWVSAVQALRYKDFKCVAKPARAEGVGSKTGFDETESVREFGRVMDEKGLGGWWKRAMGEEKSCWAIEGGERRVVRAALRIVKEAKMLNPVHDKALIVDIILDFIDSTPTTLKDTPLPAVRS
;
A
#
# COMPACT_ATOMS: atom_id res chain seq x y z
N MET A 1 -27.77 -16.67 18.41
CA MET A 1 -26.43 -16.86 17.81
C MET A 1 -26.32 -15.95 16.60
N SER A 2 -25.55 -14.86 16.72
CA SER A 2 -25.29 -13.94 15.62
C SER A 2 -24.40 -14.65 14.59
N ARG A 3 -25.01 -15.20 13.53
CA ARG A 3 -24.25 -15.55 12.33
C ARG A 3 -23.71 -14.24 11.77
N THR A 4 -22.46 -13.91 12.07
CA THR A 4 -21.73 -12.98 11.23
C THR A 4 -21.80 -13.54 9.81
N PRO A 5 -22.34 -12.78 8.84
CA PRO A 5 -22.44 -13.26 7.48
C PRO A 5 -21.04 -13.62 6.99
N SER A 6 -20.89 -14.81 6.39
CA SER A 6 -19.64 -15.20 5.77
C SER A 6 -19.38 -14.26 4.60
N LEU A 7 -18.44 -13.35 4.78
CA LEU A 7 -17.97 -12.48 3.72
C LEU A 7 -16.81 -13.15 3.01
N PHE A 8 -16.66 -12.81 1.74
CA PHE A 8 -15.55 -13.19 0.90
C PHE A 8 -14.84 -11.93 0.46
N ASN A 9 -13.52 -11.99 0.39
CA ASN A 9 -12.71 -10.88 -0.08
C ASN A 9 -11.69 -11.34 -1.13
N CYS A 10 -11.21 -10.39 -1.91
CA CYS A 10 -10.14 -10.62 -2.86
C CYS A 10 -9.27 -9.36 -3.02
N LEU A 11 -8.04 -9.57 -3.50
CA LEU A 11 -7.12 -8.49 -3.81
C LEU A 11 -6.55 -8.63 -5.20
N ILE A 12 -6.66 -7.56 -5.97
CA ILE A 12 -6.09 -7.44 -7.30
C ILE A 12 -5.02 -6.35 -7.28
N ARG A 13 -3.84 -6.69 -7.80
CA ARG A 13 -2.77 -5.75 -8.11
C ARG A 13 -2.64 -5.61 -9.62
N THR A 14 -2.39 -4.40 -10.06
CA THR A 14 -2.13 -4.04 -11.46
C THR A 14 -1.01 -3.02 -11.51
N HIS A 15 -0.51 -2.72 -12.71
CA HIS A 15 0.49 -1.69 -12.90
C HIS A 15 -0.05 -0.30 -12.53
N HIS A 16 -1.20 0.08 -13.10
CA HIS A 16 -1.87 1.37 -12.86
C HIS A 16 -3.38 1.26 -13.07
N ILE A 17 -4.13 2.08 -12.34
CA ILE A 17 -5.58 2.29 -12.55
C ILE A 17 -5.80 3.80 -12.77
N THR A 18 -5.54 4.26 -13.99
CA THR A 18 -5.70 5.69 -14.36
C THR A 18 -6.91 5.94 -15.27
N SER A 19 -7.37 4.91 -16.00
CA SER A 19 -8.51 5.04 -16.91
C SER A 19 -9.84 5.09 -16.16
N ARG A 20 -10.46 6.28 -16.11
CA ARG A 20 -11.82 6.47 -15.55
C ARG A 20 -12.86 5.57 -16.24
N LYS A 21 -12.76 5.39 -17.57
CA LYS A 21 -13.66 4.51 -18.34
C LYS A 21 -13.57 3.05 -17.91
N LYS A 22 -12.35 2.55 -17.63
CA LYS A 22 -12.19 1.19 -17.10
C LYS A 22 -12.70 1.10 -15.66
N LEU A 23 -12.42 2.10 -14.83
CA LEU A 23 -12.93 2.15 -13.45
C LEU A 23 -14.46 2.14 -13.39
N SER A 24 -15.14 2.87 -14.29
CA SER A 24 -16.61 2.83 -14.42
C SER A 24 -17.11 1.42 -14.76
N ARG A 25 -16.38 0.66 -15.59
CA ARG A 25 -16.72 -0.74 -15.89
C ARG A 25 -16.52 -1.66 -14.69
N VAL A 26 -15.42 -1.49 -13.95
CA VAL A 26 -15.15 -2.23 -12.70
C VAL A 26 -16.27 -1.98 -11.68
N ARG A 27 -16.66 -0.72 -11.49
CA ARG A 27 -17.76 -0.33 -10.59
C ARG A 27 -19.10 -0.90 -11.04
N ARG A 28 -19.40 -0.84 -12.35
CA ARG A 28 -20.64 -1.43 -12.89
C ARG A 28 -20.69 -2.94 -12.67
N ALA A 29 -19.58 -3.64 -12.92
CA ALA A 29 -19.50 -5.08 -12.66
C ALA A 29 -19.71 -5.39 -11.18
N ALA A 30 -19.14 -4.60 -10.27
CA ALA A 30 -19.33 -4.76 -8.83
C ALA A 30 -20.82 -4.65 -8.43
N GLN A 31 -21.52 -3.66 -8.98
CA GLN A 31 -22.96 -3.47 -8.74
C GLN A 31 -23.82 -4.62 -9.27
N GLN A 32 -23.46 -5.18 -10.43
CA GLN A 32 -24.21 -6.28 -11.05
C GLN A 32 -23.98 -7.63 -10.35
N LEU A 33 -22.80 -7.82 -9.76
CA LEU A 33 -22.36 -9.08 -9.17
C LEU A 33 -22.42 -9.07 -7.63
N ASN A 34 -23.20 -8.16 -7.05
CA ASN A 34 -23.42 -8.03 -5.61
C ASN A 34 -22.13 -7.92 -4.78
N VAL A 35 -21.11 -7.27 -5.33
CA VAL A 35 -19.93 -6.88 -4.55
C VAL A 35 -20.36 -5.73 -3.64
N GLU A 36 -20.34 -6.00 -2.33
CA GLU A 36 -20.83 -5.06 -1.32
C GLU A 36 -19.94 -3.86 -1.18
N TRP A 37 -18.62 -4.08 -1.23
CA TRP A 37 -17.66 -3.00 -1.10
C TRP A 37 -16.50 -3.17 -2.07
N LEU A 38 -16.24 -2.10 -2.80
CA LEU A 38 -15.13 -1.99 -3.73
C LEU A 38 -14.26 -0.80 -3.31
N TYR A 39 -13.01 -1.08 -2.97
CA TYR A 39 -12.04 -0.05 -2.62
C TYR A 39 -10.88 -0.06 -3.61
N VAL A 40 -10.65 1.07 -4.27
CA VAL A 40 -9.69 1.17 -5.37
C VAL A 40 -8.65 2.23 -5.08
N ARG A 41 -7.38 1.89 -5.36
CA ARG A 41 -6.30 2.85 -5.47
C ARG A 41 -6.10 3.24 -6.94
N SER A 42 -6.30 4.50 -7.28
CA SER A 42 -6.05 5.05 -8.61
C SER A 42 -4.83 5.98 -8.66
N GLY A 43 -4.47 6.44 -9.85
CA GLY A 43 -3.45 7.48 -10.07
C GLY A 43 -1.99 7.02 -10.12
N GLY A 44 -1.57 6.10 -9.25
CA GLY A 44 -0.16 5.66 -9.14
C GLY A 44 0.11 4.21 -9.54
N SER A 45 1.40 3.82 -9.56
CA SER A 45 1.79 2.40 -9.44
C SER A 45 2.06 2.09 -7.97
N PRO A 46 1.52 1.00 -7.41
CA PRO A 46 0.71 0.00 -8.09
C PRO A 46 -0.75 0.46 -8.15
N GLY A 47 -1.50 -0.04 -9.12
CA GLY A 47 -2.96 0.00 -9.05
C GLY A 47 -3.46 -1.14 -8.17
N ILE A 48 -4.30 -0.84 -7.18
CA ILE A 48 -4.80 -1.83 -6.21
C ILE A 48 -6.33 -1.80 -6.24
N MET A 49 -6.95 -2.98 -6.21
CA MET A 49 -8.40 -3.11 -6.02
C MET A 49 -8.65 -4.16 -4.95
N PHE A 50 -9.42 -3.79 -3.94
CA PHE A 50 -10.00 -4.69 -2.96
C PHE A 50 -11.50 -4.78 -3.21
N ALA A 51 -12.02 -5.99 -3.19
CA ALA A 51 -13.45 -6.23 -3.29
C ALA A 51 -13.89 -7.23 -2.23
N GLU A 52 -15.06 -6.96 -1.65
CA GLU A 52 -15.71 -7.77 -0.61
C GLU A 52 -17.18 -7.97 -0.95
N GLY A 53 -17.70 -9.16 -0.66
CA GLY A 53 -19.11 -9.50 -0.86
C GLY A 53 -19.53 -10.77 -0.11
N ARG A 54 -20.83 -10.98 0.06
CA ARG A 54 -21.39 -12.20 0.67
C ARG A 54 -21.34 -13.45 -0.22
N ASP A 55 -21.13 -13.27 -1.52
CA ASP A 55 -21.12 -14.36 -2.50
C ASP A 55 -19.73 -14.53 -3.14
N GLU A 56 -19.15 -15.72 -2.97
CA GLU A 56 -17.86 -16.10 -3.57
C GLU A 56 -17.96 -16.20 -5.10
N ALA A 57 -19.09 -16.67 -5.62
CA ALA A 57 -19.29 -16.84 -7.06
C ALA A 57 -19.34 -15.47 -7.75
N GLY A 58 -20.16 -14.54 -7.24
CA GLY A 58 -20.19 -13.16 -7.72
C GLY A 58 -18.83 -12.47 -7.63
N LEU A 59 -18.05 -12.70 -6.57
CA LEU A 59 -16.70 -12.14 -6.44
C LEU A 59 -15.73 -12.74 -7.47
N THR A 60 -15.82 -14.03 -7.74
CA THR A 60 -15.00 -14.74 -8.75
C THR A 60 -15.34 -14.28 -10.17
N GLU A 61 -16.62 -14.10 -10.47
CA GLU A 61 -17.08 -13.55 -11.74
C GLU A 61 -16.62 -12.09 -11.89
N TRP A 62 -16.62 -11.32 -10.79
CA TRP A 62 -16.13 -9.95 -10.78
C TRP A 62 -14.63 -9.90 -11.09
N VAL A 63 -13.82 -10.74 -10.47
CA VAL A 63 -12.39 -10.87 -10.79
C VAL A 63 -12.18 -11.16 -12.28
N SER A 64 -12.99 -12.06 -12.85
CA SER A 64 -12.96 -12.42 -14.27
C SER A 64 -13.32 -11.21 -15.17
N ALA A 65 -14.32 -10.42 -14.78
CA ALA A 65 -14.69 -9.19 -15.47
C ALA A 65 -13.57 -8.13 -15.41
N VAL A 66 -12.88 -7.97 -14.28
CA VAL A 66 -11.72 -7.07 -14.17
C VAL A 66 -10.55 -7.57 -15.03
N GLN A 67 -10.30 -8.88 -15.05
CA GLN A 67 -9.25 -9.48 -15.89
C GLN A 67 -9.52 -9.27 -17.40
N ALA A 68 -10.79 -9.25 -17.81
CA ALA A 68 -11.20 -8.96 -19.19
C ALA A 68 -10.86 -7.52 -19.63
N LEU A 69 -10.64 -6.58 -18.69
CA LEU A 69 -10.22 -5.20 -19.00
C LEU A 69 -8.74 -5.07 -19.36
N ARG A 70 -7.98 -6.18 -19.30
CA ARG A 70 -6.57 -6.29 -19.73
C ARG A 70 -5.70 -5.17 -19.15
N TYR A 71 -5.71 -5.03 -17.83
CA TYR A 71 -4.74 -4.18 -17.15
C TYR A 71 -3.33 -4.78 -17.27
N LYS A 72 -2.32 -3.92 -17.41
CA LYS A 72 -0.92 -4.37 -17.41
C LYS A 72 -0.56 -4.93 -16.03
N ASP A 73 0.23 -6.00 -16.03
CA ASP A 73 0.69 -6.71 -14.82
C ASP A 73 -0.46 -7.10 -13.88
N PHE A 74 -1.62 -7.48 -14.46
CA PHE A 74 -2.75 -7.97 -13.67
C PHE A 74 -2.35 -9.20 -12.87
N LYS A 75 -2.50 -9.13 -11.56
CA LYS A 75 -2.30 -10.22 -10.62
C LYS A 75 -3.43 -10.24 -9.60
N CYS A 76 -4.17 -11.34 -9.54
CA CYS A 76 -5.04 -11.63 -8.41
C CYS A 76 -4.16 -12.20 -7.30
N VAL A 77 -3.79 -11.33 -6.36
CA VAL A 77 -2.81 -11.62 -5.31
C VAL A 77 -3.46 -12.42 -4.19
N ALA A 78 -4.71 -12.10 -3.89
CA ALA A 78 -5.55 -12.89 -3.02
C ALA A 78 -6.82 -13.26 -3.79
N LYS A 79 -7.00 -14.55 -4.03
CA LYS A 79 -8.21 -15.08 -4.67
C LYS A 79 -9.42 -14.88 -3.76
N PRO A 80 -10.64 -14.83 -4.32
CA PRO A 80 -11.87 -14.89 -3.55
C PRO A 80 -11.78 -16.01 -2.51
N ALA A 81 -11.81 -15.63 -1.24
CA ALA A 81 -11.75 -16.54 -0.11
C ALA A 81 -12.49 -15.91 1.07
N ARG A 82 -12.86 -16.74 2.05
CA ARG A 82 -13.56 -16.28 3.25
C ARG A 82 -12.74 -15.19 3.96
N ALA A 83 -13.37 -14.06 4.19
CA ALA A 83 -12.73 -12.88 4.78
C ALA A 83 -12.33 -13.15 6.24
N GLU A 84 -11.09 -12.81 6.57
CA GLU A 84 -10.53 -12.84 7.94
C GLU A 84 -10.97 -11.63 8.79
N GLY A 85 -11.59 -10.61 8.17
CA GLY A 85 -11.88 -9.30 8.79
C GLY A 85 -13.34 -9.06 9.14
N VAL A 86 -13.61 -7.92 9.79
CA VAL A 86 -14.95 -7.49 10.17
C VAL A 86 -15.57 -6.69 9.03
N GLY A 87 -16.69 -7.18 8.47
CA GLY A 87 -17.42 -6.48 7.42
C GLY A 87 -18.40 -5.47 7.99
N SER A 88 -18.25 -4.21 7.61
CA SER A 88 -19.19 -3.13 7.97
C SER A 88 -19.26 -1.99 6.93
N LYS A 89 -18.45 -2.04 5.86
CA LYS A 89 -18.47 -1.03 4.79
C LYS A 89 -19.16 -1.60 3.56
N THR A 90 -19.93 -0.74 2.89
CA THR A 90 -20.57 -1.01 1.60
C THR A 90 -20.35 0.19 0.68
N GLY A 91 -20.41 -0.03 -0.63
CA GLY A 91 -20.28 1.01 -1.65
C GLY A 91 -18.96 0.99 -2.41
N PHE A 92 -18.56 2.15 -2.90
CA PHE A 92 -17.36 2.33 -3.72
C PHE A 92 -16.54 3.48 -3.15
N ASP A 93 -15.29 3.18 -2.78
CA ASP A 93 -14.32 4.15 -2.29
C ASP A 93 -13.09 4.17 -3.19
N GLU A 94 -12.48 5.35 -3.32
CA GLU A 94 -11.28 5.56 -4.14
C GLU A 94 -10.23 6.34 -3.34
N THR A 95 -8.96 5.93 -3.43
CA THR A 95 -7.82 6.64 -2.82
C THR A 95 -6.66 6.75 -3.79
N GLU A 96 -5.81 7.75 -3.60
CA GLU A 96 -4.54 7.90 -4.30
C GLU A 96 -3.33 7.55 -3.43
N SER A 97 -3.52 6.97 -2.23
CA SER A 97 -2.46 6.65 -1.26
C SER A 97 -2.43 5.17 -0.86
N VAL A 98 -1.27 4.51 -0.99
CA VAL A 98 -1.07 3.12 -0.52
C VAL A 98 -1.11 3.07 1.00
N ARG A 99 -0.58 4.11 1.65
CA ARG A 99 -0.58 4.24 3.13
C ARG A 99 -1.99 4.32 3.66
N GLU A 100 -2.84 5.13 3.03
CA GLU A 100 -4.26 5.20 3.38
C GLU A 100 -4.97 3.87 3.14
N PHE A 101 -4.67 3.22 2.01
CA PHE A 101 -5.23 1.91 1.70
C PHE A 101 -4.91 0.88 2.79
N GLY A 102 -3.64 0.82 3.21
CA GLY A 102 -3.18 -0.05 4.29
C GLY A 102 -3.87 0.26 5.62
N ARG A 103 -4.00 1.54 5.99
CA ARG A 103 -4.71 1.95 7.22
C ARG A 103 -6.16 1.44 7.23
N VAL A 104 -6.88 1.57 6.11
CA VAL A 104 -8.26 1.08 6.01
C VAL A 104 -8.33 -0.44 6.12
N MET A 105 -7.33 -1.17 5.59
CA MET A 105 -7.25 -2.63 5.76
C MET A 105 -6.93 -3.02 7.20
N ASP A 106 -6.04 -2.29 7.89
CA ASP A 106 -5.74 -2.49 9.31
C ASP A 106 -6.98 -2.27 10.19
N GLU A 107 -7.72 -1.19 9.95
CA GLU A 107 -8.99 -0.88 10.65
C GLU A 107 -10.04 -2.00 10.49
N LYS A 108 -10.01 -2.73 9.37
CA LYS A 108 -10.90 -3.89 9.12
C LYS A 108 -10.39 -5.20 9.73
N GLY A 109 -9.23 -5.20 10.38
CA GLY A 109 -8.56 -6.41 10.86
C GLY A 109 -7.89 -7.22 9.74
N LEU A 110 -7.81 -6.68 8.52
CA LEU A 110 -7.16 -7.30 7.36
C LEU A 110 -5.69 -6.89 7.23
N GLY A 111 -5.11 -6.23 8.22
CA GLY A 111 -3.74 -5.72 8.19
C GLY A 111 -2.68 -6.79 7.91
N GLY A 112 -2.73 -7.90 8.64
CA GLY A 112 -1.82 -9.03 8.42
C GLY A 112 -1.98 -9.65 7.03
N TRP A 113 -3.23 -9.82 6.58
CA TRP A 113 -3.55 -10.32 5.25
C TRP A 113 -3.04 -9.39 4.14
N TRP A 114 -3.23 -8.07 4.32
CA TRP A 114 -2.76 -7.03 3.41
C TRP A 114 -1.24 -7.01 3.27
N LYS A 115 -0.51 -7.07 4.39
CA LYS A 115 0.97 -7.12 4.39
C LYS A 115 1.50 -8.36 3.67
N ARG A 116 0.90 -9.54 3.94
CA ARG A 116 1.23 -10.79 3.23
C ARG A 116 0.98 -10.67 1.73
N ALA A 117 -0.19 -10.15 1.34
CA ALA A 117 -0.55 -9.99 -0.06
C ALA A 117 0.35 -8.97 -0.78
N MET A 118 0.66 -7.84 -0.15
CA MET A 118 1.53 -6.82 -0.75
C MET A 118 3.01 -7.19 -0.77
N GLY A 119 3.40 -8.25 -0.05
CA GLY A 119 4.72 -8.84 -0.10
C GLY A 119 5.73 -8.13 0.78
N GLU A 120 5.60 -8.24 2.10
CA GLU A 120 6.74 -8.10 3.04
C GLU A 120 7.76 -9.25 2.87
N GLU A 121 8.24 -9.44 1.64
CA GLU A 121 9.55 -10.02 1.35
C GLU A 121 10.18 -9.18 0.22
N LYS A 122 11.03 -8.23 0.62
CA LYS A 122 12.00 -7.50 -0.22
C LYS A 122 11.49 -6.67 -1.39
N SER A 123 10.33 -6.04 -1.28
CA SER A 123 10.20 -4.69 -1.85
C SER A 123 9.50 -3.80 -0.85
N CYS A 124 10.32 -3.29 0.08
CA CYS A 124 10.11 -1.99 0.67
C CYS A 124 9.66 -1.07 -0.48
N TRP A 125 8.35 -0.80 -0.52
CA TRP A 125 7.80 0.29 -1.28
C TRP A 125 8.61 1.47 -0.84
N ALA A 126 9.57 1.86 -1.69
CA ALA A 126 10.05 3.21 -1.90
C ALA A 126 9.36 4.17 -0.95
N ILE A 127 9.82 4.14 0.29
CA ILE A 127 9.41 5.05 1.33
C ILE A 127 9.74 6.41 0.75
N GLU A 128 8.76 7.29 0.85
CA GLU A 128 8.90 8.74 0.89
C GLU A 128 10.17 9.30 0.22
N GLY A 129 9.97 10.04 -0.88
CA GLY A 129 11.01 10.79 -1.59
C GLY A 129 11.74 11.88 -0.78
N GLY A 130 11.75 11.80 0.55
CA GLY A 130 12.54 12.61 1.47
C GLY A 130 13.88 11.97 1.83
N GLU A 131 13.89 10.74 2.34
CA GLU A 131 15.10 10.13 2.93
C GLU A 131 16.13 9.68 1.90
N ARG A 132 15.71 9.27 0.70
CA ARG A 132 16.66 8.84 -0.35
C ARG A 132 17.56 9.96 -0.86
N ARG A 133 17.20 11.23 -0.67
CA ARG A 133 18.11 12.36 -0.94
C ARG A 133 19.18 12.45 0.13
N VAL A 134 18.82 12.29 1.40
CA VAL A 134 19.74 12.34 2.54
C VAL A 134 20.71 11.16 2.50
N VAL A 135 20.21 9.95 2.26
CA VAL A 135 21.04 8.73 2.17
C VAL A 135 21.97 8.79 0.96
N ARG A 136 21.51 9.26 -0.22
CA ARG A 136 22.41 9.46 -1.38
C ARG A 136 23.41 10.59 -1.16
N ALA A 137 23.05 11.67 -0.47
CA ALA A 137 23.97 12.76 -0.13
C ALA A 137 25.03 12.29 0.86
N ALA A 138 24.64 11.55 1.90
CA ALA A 138 25.55 10.95 2.87
C ALA A 138 26.49 9.94 2.21
N LEU A 139 25.98 9.04 1.35
CA LEU A 139 26.81 8.13 0.55
C LEU A 139 27.76 8.88 -0.39
N ARG A 140 27.36 10.02 -0.93
CA ARG A 140 28.22 10.85 -1.77
C ARG A 140 29.36 11.48 -0.97
N ILE A 141 29.05 12.02 0.22
CA ILE A 141 30.04 12.60 1.15
C ILE A 141 31.03 11.52 1.63
N VAL A 142 30.53 10.34 2.03
CA VAL A 142 31.37 9.23 2.49
C VAL A 142 32.25 8.67 1.36
N LYS A 143 31.74 8.66 0.11
CA LYS A 143 32.50 8.22 -1.05
C LYS A 143 33.54 9.24 -1.51
N GLU A 144 33.24 10.54 -1.42
CA GLU A 144 34.22 11.62 -1.65
C GLU A 144 35.32 11.65 -0.58
N ALA A 145 35.01 11.25 0.66
CA ALA A 145 35.98 11.16 1.76
C ALA A 145 37.02 10.02 1.61
N LYS A 146 37.02 9.24 0.52
CA LYS A 146 37.99 8.14 0.23
C LYS A 146 38.20 7.16 1.41
N MET A 147 37.18 6.91 2.23
CA MET A 147 37.30 6.11 3.46
C MET A 147 36.67 4.71 3.39
N LEU A 148 36.50 4.12 2.20
CA LEU A 148 36.06 2.72 2.09
C LEU A 148 36.92 1.97 1.06
N ASN A 149 37.88 1.20 1.58
CA ASN A 149 38.54 0.10 0.87
C ASN A 149 37.56 -1.10 0.80
N PRO A 150 37.54 -1.87 -0.29
CA PRO A 150 36.42 -2.75 -0.60
C PRO A 150 36.61 -4.13 0.01
N VAL A 151 36.52 -4.28 1.33
CA VAL A 151 36.43 -5.62 1.92
C VAL A 151 35.55 -5.60 3.16
N HIS A 152 34.53 -6.46 3.11
CA HIS A 152 33.55 -6.85 4.13
C HIS A 152 32.27 -6.00 4.29
N ASP A 153 31.21 -6.63 3.78
CA ASP A 153 29.79 -6.54 4.08
C ASP A 153 29.09 -5.17 4.03
N LYS A 154 28.38 -4.94 2.92
CA LYS A 154 27.53 -3.76 2.72
C LYS A 154 26.39 -3.70 3.74
N ALA A 155 26.00 -4.82 4.35
CA ALA A 155 24.99 -4.87 5.40
C ALA A 155 25.47 -4.12 6.66
N LEU A 156 26.71 -4.37 7.08
CA LEU A 156 27.29 -3.76 8.29
C LEU A 156 27.39 -2.23 8.17
N ILE A 157 27.71 -1.73 6.98
CA ILE A 157 27.79 -0.28 6.72
C ILE A 157 26.41 0.37 6.79
N VAL A 158 25.37 -0.31 6.31
CA VAL A 158 24.01 0.20 6.39
C VAL A 158 23.54 0.20 7.85
N ASP A 159 23.85 -0.83 8.62
CA ASP A 159 23.50 -0.92 10.04
C ASP A 159 24.19 0.18 10.86
N ILE A 160 25.49 0.43 10.66
CA ILE A 160 26.22 1.52 11.33
C ILE A 160 25.63 2.90 11.01
N ILE A 161 25.20 3.12 9.76
CA ILE A 161 24.60 4.39 9.35
C ILE A 161 23.20 4.57 9.95
N LEU A 162 22.42 3.49 10.03
CA LEU A 162 21.09 3.51 10.65
C LEU A 162 21.18 3.72 12.16
N ASP A 163 22.10 3.06 12.85
CA ASP A 163 22.36 3.23 14.30
C ASP A 163 22.81 4.66 14.65
N PHE A 164 23.58 5.30 13.76
CA PHE A 164 23.99 6.69 13.94
C PHE A 164 22.82 7.68 13.76
N ILE A 165 21.89 7.39 12.85
CA ILE A 165 20.70 8.22 12.62
C ILE A 165 19.73 8.12 13.80
N ASP A 166 19.49 6.90 14.32
CA ASP A 166 18.60 6.66 15.47
C ASP A 166 19.16 7.20 16.80
N SER A 167 20.47 7.44 16.89
CA SER A 167 21.11 7.99 18.09
C SER A 167 21.01 9.51 18.22
N THR A 168 20.31 10.22 17.32
CA THR A 168 20.13 11.68 17.42
C THR A 168 18.85 12.03 18.21
N PRO A 169 18.92 12.66 19.39
CA PRO A 169 17.73 13.01 20.16
C PRO A 169 16.91 14.10 19.45
N THR A 170 15.67 13.74 19.11
CA THR A 170 14.63 14.63 18.55
C THR A 170 14.12 15.62 19.58
N THR A 171 14.90 16.65 19.90
CA THR A 171 14.40 17.81 20.68
C THR A 171 14.92 19.10 20.08
N LEU A 172 14.18 19.68 19.14
CA LEU A 172 14.15 21.14 18.94
C LEU A 172 13.00 21.54 18.00
N LYS A 173 11.77 21.52 18.52
CA LYS A 173 10.64 22.28 17.97
C LYS A 173 9.80 22.73 19.15
N ASP A 174 10.17 23.85 19.76
CA ASP A 174 9.27 24.79 20.44
C ASP A 174 10.11 25.88 21.10
N THR A 175 10.47 26.90 20.32
CA THR A 175 10.82 28.21 20.89
C THR A 175 10.36 29.29 19.90
N PRO A 176 9.37 30.11 20.23
CA PRO A 176 8.95 31.21 19.37
C PRO A 176 9.98 32.35 19.40
N LEU A 177 10.33 32.84 18.21
CA LEU A 177 11.24 33.97 18.00
C LEU A 177 10.68 35.26 18.64
N PRO A 178 11.51 36.09 19.30
CA PRO A 178 11.06 37.37 19.82
C PRO A 178 10.78 38.35 18.68
N ALA A 179 9.64 39.04 18.78
CA ALA A 179 9.23 40.11 17.89
C ALA A 179 10.18 41.31 17.99
N VAL A 180 10.82 41.67 16.88
CA VAL A 180 11.57 42.91 16.74
C VAL A 180 10.55 44.05 16.61
N ARG A 181 10.46 44.90 17.63
CA ARG A 181 9.79 46.20 17.56
C ARG A 181 10.68 47.19 16.82
N SER A 182 10.09 47.91 15.87
CA SER A 182 10.59 49.13 15.24
C SER A 182 10.55 50.33 16.19
#